data_AF-A0AAJ2AYN8-F1
#
_entry.id   AF-A0AAJ2AYN8-F1
#
_cell.length_a   1.000
_cell.length_b   1.000
_cell.length_c   1.000
_cell.angle_alpha   90.00
_cell.angle_beta   90.00
_cell.angle_gamma   90.00
#
_symmetry.space_group_name_H-M   'P 1'
#
loop_
_entity.id
_entity.type
_entity.pdbx_description
1 polymer ?
#
loop_
_entity_poly.entity_id
_entity_poly.type
_entity_poly.pdbx_seq_one_letter_code
_entity_poly.pdbx_strand_id
1 'polypeptide(L)'
;MRRDWFELFDELKAVHGFRSDAQVAESLGVTRSQISAWRNGKSELGTVTKLQILHALGRDDLQSALESLLADENRSEREARHPDEISIARHVSERNAKRN
;
A
#
# COMPACT_ATOMS: atom_id res chain seq x y z
N MET A 1 0.07 0.34 14.11
CA MET A 1 0.25 -1.02 13.54
C MET A 1 0.32 -0.90 12.03
N ARG A 2 1.32 -1.50 11.38
CA ARG A 2 1.38 -1.58 9.90
C ARG A 2 0.38 -2.66 9.47
N ARG A 3 -0.58 -2.34 8.61
CA ARG A 3 -1.52 -3.34 8.06
C ARG A 3 -0.83 -4.13 6.97
N ASP A 4 -1.00 -5.45 6.98
CA ASP A 4 -0.57 -6.30 5.90
C ASP A 4 -1.61 -6.28 4.78
N TRP A 5 -1.32 -5.54 3.71
CA TRP A 5 -2.22 -5.41 2.58
C TRP A 5 -2.29 -6.68 1.72
N PHE A 6 -1.28 -7.56 1.76
CA PHE A 6 -1.34 -8.83 1.06
C PHE A 6 -2.35 -9.75 1.75
N GLU A 7 -2.30 -9.81 3.08
CA GLU A 7 -3.23 -10.60 3.89
C GLU A 7 -4.68 -10.13 3.71
N LEU A 8 -4.93 -8.81 3.79
CA LEU A 8 -6.28 -8.25 3.57
C LEU A 8 -6.82 -8.52 2.17
N PHE A 9 -5.95 -8.53 1.16
CA PHE A 9 -6.35 -8.84 -0.21
C PHE A 9 -6.69 -10.33 -0.38
N ASP A 10 -5.94 -11.23 0.25
CA ASP A 10 -6.25 -12.66 0.24
C ASP A 10 -7.49 -12.98 1.06
N GLU A 11 -7.73 -12.26 2.15
CA GLU A 11 -8.98 -12.33 2.91
C GLU A 11 -10.17 -11.87 2.06
N LEU A 12 -10.04 -10.73 1.36
CA LEU A 12 -11.06 -10.25 0.44
C LEU A 12 -11.38 -11.32 -0.62
N LYS A 13 -10.34 -11.96 -1.15
CA LYS A 13 -10.45 -13.05 -2.11
C LYS A 13 -11.21 -14.25 -1.53
N ALA A 14 -10.93 -14.63 -0.29
CA ALA A 14 -11.59 -15.73 0.40
C ALA A 14 -13.06 -15.42 0.74
N VAL A 15 -13.34 -14.26 1.34
CA VAL A 15 -14.68 -13.84 1.79
C VAL A 15 -15.66 -13.73 0.62
N HIS A 16 -15.21 -13.19 -0.52
CA HIS A 16 -16.04 -13.00 -1.70
C HIS A 16 -15.94 -14.15 -2.72
N GLY A 17 -15.18 -15.21 -2.41
CA GLY A 17 -15.07 -16.40 -3.25
C GLY A 17 -14.37 -16.17 -4.60
N PHE A 18 -13.53 -15.14 -4.70
CA PHE A 18 -12.76 -14.87 -5.91
C PHE A 18 -11.67 -15.93 -6.11
N ARG A 19 -11.58 -16.49 -7.31
CA ARG A 19 -10.63 -17.57 -7.65
C ARG A 19 -9.31 -17.03 -8.17
N SER A 20 -9.25 -15.76 -8.55
CA SER A 20 -8.05 -15.14 -9.10
C SER A 20 -7.96 -13.66 -8.75
N ASP A 21 -6.73 -13.15 -8.75
CA ASP A 21 -6.45 -11.73 -8.52
C ASP A 21 -7.06 -10.86 -9.61
N ALA A 22 -7.28 -11.43 -10.80
CA ALA A 22 -7.99 -10.77 -11.90
C ALA A 22 -9.47 -10.49 -11.58
N GLN A 23 -10.13 -11.39 -10.85
CA GLN A 23 -11.52 -11.18 -10.42
C GLN A 23 -11.61 -10.14 -9.31
N VAL A 24 -10.64 -10.14 -8.38
CA VAL A 24 -10.53 -9.09 -7.36
C VAL A 24 -10.25 -7.73 -8.02
N ALA A 25 -9.37 -7.67 -9.01
CA ALA A 25 -9.07 -6.44 -9.75
C ALA A 25 -10.34 -5.87 -10.42
N GLU A 26 -11.11 -6.75 -11.07
CA GLU A 26 -12.39 -6.40 -11.69
C GLU A 26 -13.40 -5.88 -10.67
N SER A 27 -13.55 -6.54 -9.51
CA SER A 27 -14.47 -6.09 -8.46
C SER A 27 -14.07 -4.75 -7.84
N LEU A 28 -12.76 -4.46 -7.79
CA LEU A 28 -12.23 -3.19 -7.28
C LEU A 28 -12.18 -2.08 -8.36
N GLY A 29 -12.50 -2.39 -9.62
CA GLY A 29 -12.44 -1.43 -10.73
C GLY A 29 -11.02 -1.01 -11.10
N VAL A 30 -10.01 -1.85 -10.83
CA VAL A 30 -8.61 -1.62 -11.18
C VAL A 30 -8.13 -2.59 -12.25
N THR A 31 -7.04 -2.25 -12.93
CA THR A 31 -6.50 -3.12 -13.98
C THR A 31 -5.79 -4.34 -13.39
N ARG A 32 -5.84 -5.47 -14.11
CA ARG A 32 -5.11 -6.70 -13.74
C ARG A 32 -3.60 -6.48 -13.65
N SER A 33 -3.05 -5.64 -14.53
CA SER A 33 -1.64 -5.28 -14.55
C SER A 33 -1.23 -4.50 -13.30
N GLN A 34 -2.09 -3.61 -12.79
CA GLN A 34 -1.84 -2.88 -11.54
C GLN A 34 -1.79 -3.81 -10.33
N ILE A 35 -2.75 -4.74 -10.20
CA ILE A 35 -2.72 -5.74 -9.12
C ILE A 35 -1.51 -6.66 -9.24
N SER A 36 -1.15 -7.09 -10.46
CA SER A 36 0.04 -7.92 -10.69
C SER A 36 1.34 -7.18 -10.35
N ALA A 37 1.48 -5.91 -10.75
CA ALA A 37 2.65 -5.10 -10.43
C ALA A 37 2.80 -4.93 -8.92
N TRP A 38 1.70 -4.66 -8.22
CA TRP A 38 1.69 -4.57 -6.76
C TRP A 38 2.02 -5.90 -6.08
N ARG A 39 1.39 -7.00 -6.51
CA ARG A 39 1.66 -8.37 -6.01
C ARG A 39 3.12 -8.76 -6.09
N ASN A 40 3.83 -8.27 -7.11
CA ASN A 40 5.25 -8.53 -7.34
C ASN A 40 6.18 -7.45 -6.74
N GLY A 41 5.65 -6.52 -5.93
CA GLY A 41 6.44 -5.46 -5.30
C GLY A 41 6.98 -4.40 -6.27
N LYS A 42 6.47 -4.33 -7.49
CA LYS A 42 6.88 -3.36 -8.52
C LYS A 42 6.14 -2.03 -8.42
N SER A 43 5.06 -1.98 -7.66
CA SER A 43 4.28 -0.78 -7.38
C SER A 43 3.60 -0.89 -6.01
N GLU A 44 3.17 0.24 -5.48
CA GLU A 44 2.32 0.28 -4.29
C GLU A 44 0.84 0.22 -4.68
N LEU A 45 -0.02 -0.21 -3.75
CA LEU A 45 -1.47 -0.05 -3.92
C LEU A 45 -1.86 1.42 -3.78
N GLY A 46 -2.64 1.89 -4.73
CA GLY A 46 -3.25 3.22 -4.65
C GLY A 46 -4.20 3.34 -3.45
N THR A 47 -4.27 4.54 -2.89
CA THR A 47 -5.14 4.94 -1.78
C THR A 47 -6.60 4.50 -1.97
N VAL A 48 -7.17 4.75 -3.15
CA VAL A 48 -8.56 4.39 -3.46
C VAL A 48 -8.76 2.88 -3.40
N THR A 49 -7.82 2.09 -3.93
CA THR A 49 -7.90 0.63 -3.91
C THR A 49 -7.80 0.08 -2.48
N LYS A 50 -6.94 0.68 -1.64
CA LYS A 50 -6.85 0.34 -0.20
C LYS A 50 -8.18 0.56 0.52
N LEU A 51 -8.86 1.67 0.24
CA LEU A 51 -10.19 1.96 0.81
C LEU A 51 -11.25 0.98 0.32
N GLN A 52 -11.25 0.66 -0.98
CA GLN A 52 -12.20 -0.30 -1.55
C GLN A 52 -12.04 -1.69 -0.93
N ILE A 53 -10.81 -2.15 -0.68
CA ILE A 53 -10.54 -3.44 -0.01
C ILE A 53 -11.16 -3.43 1.39
N LEU A 54 -10.93 -2.38 2.18
CA LEU A 54 -11.45 -2.31 3.56
C LEU A 54 -12.96 -2.19 3.61
N HIS A 55 -13.54 -1.37 2.73
CA HIS A 55 -14.99 -1.26 2.58
C HIS A 55 -15.61 -2.61 2.22
N ALA A 56 -15.02 -3.33 1.25
CA ALA A 56 -15.51 -4.63 0.81
C ALA A 56 -15.36 -5.74 1.86
N LEU A 57 -14.44 -5.61 2.81
CA LEU A 57 -14.31 -6.49 3.96
C LEU A 57 -15.29 -6.17 5.10
N GLY A 58 -16.12 -5.13 4.95
CA GLY A 58 -17.10 -4.74 5.98
C GLY A 58 -16.44 -4.30 7.29
N ARG A 59 -15.17 -3.85 7.23
CA ARG A 59 -14.47 -3.42 8.44
C ARG A 59 -14.79 -1.96 8.74
N ASP A 60 -15.32 -1.71 9.93
CA ASP A 60 -15.59 -0.37 10.49
C ASP A 60 -14.31 0.46 10.75
N ASP A 61 -13.13 -0.10 10.46
CA ASP A 61 -11.82 0.47 10.76
C ASP A 61 -11.31 1.42 9.68
N LEU A 62 -12.23 2.03 8.93
CA LEU A 62 -12.00 3.11 7.95
C LEU A 62 -11.10 4.21 8.53
N GLN A 63 -11.17 4.45 9.84
CA GLN A 63 -10.33 5.39 10.58
C GLN A 63 -8.82 5.09 10.43
N SER A 64 -8.36 3.86 10.71
CA SER A 64 -6.92 3.56 10.57
C SER A 64 -6.51 3.26 9.12
N ALA A 65 -7.49 3.08 8.22
CA ALA A 65 -7.24 3.25 6.80
C ALA A 65 -6.87 4.69 6.48
N LEU A 66 -7.73 5.64 6.89
CA LEU A 66 -7.55 7.08 6.69
C LEU A 66 -6.20 7.56 7.23
N GLU A 67 -5.80 7.10 8.42
CA GLU A 67 -4.48 7.41 9.00
C GLU A 67 -3.32 6.88 8.17
N SER A 68 -3.44 5.67 7.62
CA SER A 68 -2.44 5.13 6.69
C SER A 68 -2.39 5.92 5.38
N LEU A 69 -3.52 6.45 4.91
CA LEU A 69 -3.59 7.29 3.71
C LEU A 69 -2.93 8.64 3.90
N LEU A 70 -3.21 9.30 5.03
CA LEU A 70 -2.57 10.55 5.41
C LEU A 70 -1.05 10.38 5.55
N ALA A 71 -0.56 9.20 5.93
CA ALA A 71 0.87 8.92 6.00
C ALA A 71 1.52 8.67 4.62
N ASP A 72 0.81 8.05 3.67
CA ASP A 72 1.31 7.74 2.32
C ASP A 72 1.28 8.95 1.37
N GLU A 73 0.26 9.81 1.43
CA GLU A 73 0.22 11.06 0.66
C GLU A 73 1.36 11.97 1.08
N ASN A 74 1.57 12.11 2.40
CA ASN A 74 2.70 12.86 2.92
C ASN A 74 4.05 12.25 2.50
N ARG A 75 4.17 10.93 2.34
CA ARG A 75 5.41 10.30 1.87
C ARG A 75 5.66 10.56 0.39
N SER A 76 4.68 10.28 -0.46
CA SER A 76 4.76 10.44 -1.91
C SER A 76 5.00 11.90 -2.29
N GLU A 77 4.30 12.82 -1.62
CA GLU A 77 4.49 14.25 -1.85
C GLU A 77 5.82 14.76 -1.28
N ARG A 78 6.34 14.21 -0.19
CA ARG A 78 7.70 14.55 0.31
C ARG A 78 8.79 13.99 -0.60
N GLU A 79 8.63 12.78 -1.11
CA GLU A 79 9.51 12.17 -2.10
C GLU A 79 9.52 12.96 -3.41
N ALA A 80 8.36 13.47 -3.85
CA ALA A 80 8.24 14.31 -5.02
C ALA A 80 8.77 15.75 -4.81
N ARG A 81 8.61 16.32 -3.61
CA ARG A 81 9.05 17.70 -3.30
C ARG A 81 10.51 17.80 -2.89
N HIS A 82 11.10 16.76 -2.28
CA HIS A 82 12.48 16.76 -1.77
C HIS A 82 13.21 15.43 -2.07
N PRO A 83 13.45 15.11 -3.35
CA PRO A 83 14.17 13.88 -3.72
C PRO A 83 15.60 13.82 -3.16
N ASP A 84 16.22 14.99 -2.96
CA ASP A 84 17.63 15.09 -2.54
C ASP A 84 17.83 14.90 -1.02
N GLU A 85 16.82 15.21 -0.20
CA GLU A 85 16.92 15.15 1.26
C GLU A 85 16.89 13.71 1.79
N ILE A 86 16.16 12.81 1.10
CA ILE A 86 16.11 11.39 1.46
C ILE A 86 17.47 10.72 1.24
N SER A 87 18.20 11.12 0.20
CA SER A 87 19.56 10.64 -0.07
C SER A 87 20.54 11.01 1.06
N ILE A 88 20.41 12.22 1.61
CA ILE A 88 21.23 12.70 2.72
C ILE A 88 20.88 11.97 4.02
N ALA A 89 19.59 11.83 4.34
CA ALA A 89 19.15 11.13 5.56
C ALA A 89 19.56 9.65 5.56
N ARG A 90 19.54 9.00 4.39
CA ARG A 90 20.00 7.61 4.20
C ARG A 90 21.51 7.49 4.38
N HIS A 91 22.30 8.36 3.74
CA HIS A 91 23.76 8.38 3.90
C HIS A 91 24.22 8.74 5.31
N VAL A 92 23.49 9.60 6.04
CA VAL A 92 23.82 9.94 7.43
C VAL A 92 23.53 8.77 8.37
N SER A 93 22.44 8.03 8.13
CA SER A 93 22.10 6.84 8.92
C SER A 93 23.11 5.70 8.68
N GLU A 94 23.52 5.48 7.43
CA GLU A 94 24.53 4.47 7.08
C GLU A 94 25.94 4.82 7.60
N ARG A 95 26.30 6.12 7.66
CA ARG A 95 27.58 6.56 8.25
C ARG A 95 27.62 6.44 9.77
N ASN A 96 26.50 6.65 10.45
CA ASN A 96 26.44 6.50 11.91
C ASN A 96 26.45 5.02 12.36
N ALA A 97 25.89 4.10 11.56
CA ALA A 97 25.91 2.67 11.86
C ALA A 97 27.31 2.02 11.72
N LYS A 98 28.24 2.63 10.96
CA LYS A 98 29.63 2.15 10.79
C LYS A 98 30.61 2.74 11.79
N ARG A 99 30.17 3.67 12.65
CA ARG A 99 31.02 4.40 13.59
C ARG A 99 30.82 3.96 15.05
N ASN A 100 30.08 2.87 15.27
CA ASN A 100 29.91 2.22 16.56
C ASN A 100 30.55 0.83 16.52
#